data_AF-A0A0M8WWU0-F1
#
_entry.id   AF-A0A0M8WWU0-F1
#
_cell.length_a   1.000
_cell.length_b   1.000
_cell.length_c   1.000
_cell.angle_alpha   90.00
_cell.angle_beta   90.00
_cell.angle_gamma   90.00
#
_symmetry.space_group_name_H-M   'P 1'
#
loop_
_entity.id
_entity.type
_entity.pdbx_description
1 polymer ?
#
loop_
_entity_poly.entity_id
_entity_poly.type
_entity_poly.pdbx_seq_one_letter_code
_entity_poly.pdbx_strand_id
1 'polypeptide(L)'
;MTDDGHGTEDTRRALILAGGGVKVAFQAGVLQVWLDEAGLRFDHADGASGGTFNLAMYCQGMSGRQIADNWREIHPLKGVSPNWRQYPKGPYGSSLFTLDGYRRHVFPGWGLDWEKIRATDRLATFNLYDFSRNELEVLTADRMDEDRLAAAVSLPMWFPPVTLDGRVYIDPVYVTDANIGEAIRRGCDELWIIWTVSGRRRWRDGFVAHYFQIIETAANSRLQEWQRRIDASNTALREGGAGEFGRPITVRMLQCEVPLHYLVNFSRDRFRQAVELGVHRARAWCAEQGIPLSAPLPCPAVDGGRLRFSEHMAGAVTFGSSAPGTHAPHDGGPGREPLSVRLTVHIDELDRFLVHPEHQATITGQIHCEALGGRCAVESGFFNLFVEEGDPEHLRMRYRLFFTDRSGHPLTLSGCKTVDEDSGHALWADTTTLHTRILRGTVPPGEDADAQVVATGVVRLRLPDLVRELASFRIRADTPRDRLAALARFGQFFAGRLWDVYFQGALAWSPV
;
A
#
# COMPACT_ATOMS: atom_id res chain seq x y z
N MET A 1 -42.99 23.40 29.83
CA MET A 1 -41.53 23.54 29.97
C MET A 1 -40.90 22.59 28.98
N THR A 2 -40.68 23.11 27.79
CA THR A 2 -39.81 22.55 26.77
C THR A 2 -38.38 22.72 27.28
N ASP A 3 -37.67 21.61 27.47
CA ASP A 3 -36.23 21.67 27.72
C ASP A 3 -35.54 21.57 26.36
N ASP A 4 -34.86 22.67 26.04
CA ASP A 4 -34.31 22.98 24.74
C ASP A 4 -33.12 22.07 24.41
N GLY A 5 -33.13 21.59 23.18
CA GLY A 5 -32.00 20.92 22.57
C GLY A 5 -30.73 21.76 22.72
N HIS A 6 -29.81 21.27 23.54
CA HIS A 6 -28.40 21.61 23.40
C HIS A 6 -27.96 20.98 22.09
N GLY A 7 -28.06 21.74 21.00
CA GLY A 7 -27.45 21.41 19.73
C GLY A 7 -25.97 21.12 19.97
N THR A 8 -25.53 19.94 19.55
CA THR A 8 -24.11 19.66 19.35
C THR A 8 -23.55 20.79 18.50
N GLU A 9 -22.64 21.60 19.03
CA GLU A 9 -21.80 22.46 18.21
C GLU A 9 -21.24 21.61 17.06
N ASP A 10 -21.38 22.11 15.84
CA ASP A 10 -21.04 21.38 14.62
C ASP A 10 -19.55 20.99 14.68
N THR A 11 -19.27 19.71 14.89
CA THR A 11 -17.91 19.19 15.13
C THR A 11 -17.03 19.53 13.94
N ARG A 12 -15.98 20.35 14.16
CA ARG A 12 -15.12 20.80 13.06
C ARG A 12 -14.08 19.76 12.70
N ARG A 13 -14.06 19.34 11.43
CA ARG A 13 -13.19 18.28 10.93
C ARG A 13 -12.01 18.83 10.13
N ALA A 14 -10.80 18.38 10.46
CA ALA A 14 -9.61 18.62 9.66
C ALA A 14 -9.22 17.39 8.85
N LEU A 15 -8.97 17.55 7.55
CA LEU A 15 -8.27 16.56 6.72
C LEU A 15 -6.78 16.87 6.72
N ILE A 16 -5.95 15.96 7.21
CA ILE A 16 -4.49 16.13 7.26
C ILE A 16 -3.83 15.14 6.29
N LEU A 17 -3.31 15.70 5.20
CA LEU A 17 -2.57 15.00 4.15
C LEU A 17 -1.09 15.02 4.49
N ALA A 18 -0.66 14.00 5.25
CA ALA A 18 0.68 13.98 5.80
C ALA A 18 1.77 13.88 4.72
N GLY A 19 2.98 14.32 5.05
CA GLY A 19 4.19 14.09 4.28
C GLY A 19 4.45 12.60 4.02
N GLY A 20 5.01 12.29 2.87
CA GLY A 20 5.25 10.90 2.45
C GLY A 20 5.92 10.74 1.09
N GLY A 21 6.48 11.83 0.53
CA GLY A 21 6.98 11.83 -0.84
C GLY A 21 5.91 11.35 -1.83
N VAL A 22 6.24 10.42 -2.71
CA VAL A 22 5.31 9.87 -3.70
C VAL A 22 4.42 8.74 -3.17
N LYS A 23 4.62 8.29 -1.92
CA LYS A 23 3.70 7.32 -1.26
C LYS A 23 2.28 7.89 -1.14
N VAL A 24 2.13 9.20 -1.24
CA VAL A 24 0.84 9.91 -1.20
C VAL A 24 -0.11 9.56 -2.36
N ALA A 25 0.33 8.77 -3.34
CA ALA A 25 -0.58 8.07 -4.24
C ALA A 25 -1.59 7.18 -3.47
N PHE A 26 -1.17 6.57 -2.36
CA PHE A 26 -2.06 5.87 -1.44
C PHE A 26 -3.12 6.80 -0.84
N GLN A 27 -2.74 8.02 -0.43
CA GLN A 27 -3.67 9.01 0.10
C GLN A 27 -4.76 9.36 -0.92
N ALA A 28 -4.42 9.43 -2.21
CA ALA A 28 -5.41 9.67 -3.25
C ALA A 28 -6.48 8.57 -3.32
N GLY A 29 -6.10 7.30 -3.14
CA GLY A 29 -7.05 6.19 -3.01
C GLY A 29 -7.93 6.29 -1.77
N VAL A 30 -7.36 6.73 -0.64
CA VAL A 30 -8.14 7.00 0.58
C VAL A 30 -9.13 8.15 0.35
N LEU A 31 -8.72 9.22 -0.32
CA LEU A 31 -9.59 10.36 -0.64
C LEU A 31 -10.75 9.97 -1.54
N GLN A 32 -10.55 9.05 -2.50
CA GLN A 32 -11.66 8.50 -3.28
C GLN A 32 -12.74 7.90 -2.38
N VAL A 33 -12.37 7.14 -1.35
CA VAL A 33 -13.34 6.52 -0.45
C VAL A 33 -13.92 7.55 0.51
N TRP A 34 -13.07 8.33 1.19
CA TRP A 34 -13.51 9.28 2.21
C TRP A 34 -14.39 10.39 1.64
N LEU A 35 -14.03 10.97 0.49
CA LEU A 35 -14.80 12.05 -0.13
C LEU A 35 -16.00 11.55 -0.91
N ASP A 36 -15.82 10.52 -1.75
CA ASP A 36 -16.84 10.16 -2.73
C ASP A 36 -17.76 9.02 -2.27
N GLU A 37 -17.25 8.02 -1.52
CA GLU A 37 -18.04 6.87 -1.06
C GLU A 37 -18.67 7.12 0.32
N ALA A 38 -17.88 7.62 1.27
CA ALA A 38 -18.32 7.95 2.63
C ALA A 38 -18.98 9.35 2.72
N GLY A 39 -18.79 10.20 1.70
CA GLY A 39 -19.38 11.54 1.66
C GLY A 39 -18.84 12.49 2.74
N LEU A 40 -17.63 12.25 3.25
CA LEU A 40 -17.03 13.07 4.31
C LEU A 40 -16.73 14.47 3.80
N ARG A 41 -16.97 15.45 4.68
CA ARG A 41 -16.65 16.86 4.48
C ARG A 41 -15.72 17.32 5.59
N PHE A 42 -14.86 18.28 5.24
CA PHE A 42 -13.83 18.81 6.11
C PHE A 42 -13.90 20.34 6.09
N ASP A 43 -13.83 20.94 7.27
CA ASP A 43 -13.83 22.39 7.49
C ASP A 43 -12.45 22.99 7.27
N HIS A 44 -11.41 22.17 7.43
CA HIS A 44 -10.01 22.53 7.21
C HIS A 44 -9.29 21.38 6.51
N ALA A 45 -8.39 21.68 5.59
CA ALA A 45 -7.47 20.71 5.02
C ALA A 45 -6.02 21.20 5.16
N ASP A 46 -5.11 20.34 5.59
CA ASP A 46 -3.69 20.66 5.77
C ASP A 46 -2.82 19.67 5.00
N GLY A 47 -1.70 20.15 4.44
CA GLY A 47 -0.79 19.32 3.67
C GLY A 47 0.67 19.74 3.85
N ALA A 48 1.55 18.75 3.91
CA ALA A 48 3.00 18.93 3.96
C ALA A 48 3.69 18.00 2.94
N SER A 49 4.83 18.44 2.39
CA SER A 49 5.59 17.68 1.39
C SER A 49 4.67 17.13 0.28
N GLY A 50 4.85 15.87 -0.14
CA GLY A 50 4.01 15.24 -1.17
C GLY A 50 2.50 15.32 -0.92
N GLY A 51 2.04 15.43 0.34
CA GLY A 51 0.62 15.60 0.66
C GLY A 51 0.03 16.89 0.05
N THR A 52 0.87 17.90 -0.19
CA THR A 52 0.48 19.15 -0.87
C THR A 52 0.04 18.93 -2.33
N PHE A 53 0.48 17.86 -3.01
CA PHE A 53 -0.01 17.53 -4.35
C PHE A 53 -1.50 17.20 -4.33
N ASN A 54 -1.91 16.34 -3.39
CA ASN A 54 -3.31 15.98 -3.19
C ASN A 54 -4.12 17.18 -2.68
N LEU A 55 -3.54 17.98 -1.79
CA LEU A 55 -4.19 19.21 -1.30
C LEU A 55 -4.46 20.20 -2.43
N ALA A 56 -3.50 20.43 -3.33
CA ALA A 56 -3.68 21.32 -4.47
C ALA A 56 -4.82 20.85 -5.38
N MET A 57 -4.86 19.56 -5.72
CA MET A 57 -5.95 18.98 -6.51
C MET A 57 -7.32 19.07 -5.78
N TYR A 58 -7.33 18.86 -4.47
CA TYR A 58 -8.52 19.01 -3.64
C TYR A 58 -9.02 20.47 -3.63
N CYS A 59 -8.13 21.45 -3.44
CA CYS A 59 -8.47 22.88 -3.41
C CYS A 59 -9.17 23.35 -4.69
N GLN A 60 -8.71 22.91 -5.87
CA GLN A 60 -9.35 23.26 -7.14
C GLN A 60 -10.68 22.53 -7.42
N GLY A 61 -11.18 21.72 -6.49
CA GLY A 61 -12.49 21.11 -6.59
C GLY A 61 -12.53 19.73 -7.24
N MET A 62 -11.40 19.03 -7.35
CA MET A 62 -11.43 17.63 -7.80
C MET A 62 -12.11 16.73 -6.78
N SER A 63 -12.90 15.76 -7.27
CA SER A 63 -13.42 14.67 -6.44
C SER A 63 -12.29 13.72 -6.02
N GLY A 64 -12.51 12.88 -5.02
CA GLY A 64 -11.50 11.91 -4.58
C GLY A 64 -11.08 10.95 -5.71
N ARG A 65 -12.05 10.52 -6.54
CA ARG A 65 -11.86 9.72 -7.77
C ARG A 65 -10.94 10.42 -8.76
N GLN A 66 -11.15 11.72 -9.03
CA GLN A 66 -10.31 12.47 -9.97
C GLN A 66 -8.86 12.59 -9.47
N ILE A 67 -8.68 12.83 -8.17
CA ILE A 67 -7.36 12.83 -7.51
C ILE A 67 -6.69 11.45 -7.66
N ALA A 68 -7.43 10.37 -7.37
CA ALA A 68 -6.94 9.01 -7.50
C ALA A 68 -6.59 8.64 -8.95
N ASP A 69 -7.42 9.00 -9.92
CA ASP A 69 -7.19 8.74 -11.34
C ASP A 69 -5.94 9.48 -11.85
N ASN A 70 -5.70 10.71 -11.40
CA ASN A 70 -4.46 11.45 -11.68
C ASN A 70 -3.19 10.69 -11.24
N TRP A 71 -3.23 9.95 -10.13
CA TRP A 71 -2.14 9.07 -9.70
C TRP A 71 -2.11 7.74 -10.44
N ARG A 72 -3.25 7.13 -10.77
CA ARG A 72 -3.33 5.91 -11.60
C ARG A 72 -2.78 6.13 -13.01
N GLU A 73 -2.87 7.36 -13.51
CA GLU A 73 -2.51 7.74 -14.86
C GLU A 73 -1.16 8.42 -14.99
N ILE A 74 -0.47 8.65 -13.87
CA ILE A 74 0.85 9.29 -13.88
C ILE A 74 1.84 8.55 -14.79
N HIS A 75 2.62 9.34 -15.53
CA HIS A 75 3.76 8.85 -16.30
C HIS A 75 5.05 9.14 -15.53
N PRO A 76 5.50 8.25 -14.63
CA PRO A 76 6.54 8.55 -13.66
C PRO A 76 7.86 9.01 -14.30
N LEU A 77 8.26 8.39 -15.41
CA LEU A 77 9.47 8.75 -16.15
C LEU A 77 9.44 10.20 -16.67
N LYS A 78 8.27 10.79 -16.93
CA LYS A 78 8.16 12.20 -17.32
C LYS A 78 8.38 13.16 -16.14
N GLY A 79 8.18 12.70 -14.90
CA GLY A 79 8.45 13.48 -13.70
C GLY A 79 9.94 13.52 -13.34
N VAL A 80 10.75 12.58 -13.84
CA VAL A 80 12.18 12.49 -13.55
C VAL A 80 12.96 13.54 -14.33
N SER A 81 13.76 14.35 -13.64
CA SER A 81 14.62 15.35 -14.27
C SER A 81 15.97 15.42 -13.56
N PRO A 82 17.01 14.70 -14.04
CA PRO A 82 18.33 14.72 -13.41
C PRO A 82 18.98 16.10 -13.50
N ASN A 83 19.64 16.52 -12.42
CA ASN A 83 20.36 17.79 -12.39
C ASN A 83 21.81 17.63 -12.87
N TRP A 84 21.97 17.36 -14.18
CA TRP A 84 23.26 17.05 -14.80
C TRP A 84 24.35 18.10 -14.53
N ARG A 85 23.98 19.38 -14.33
CA ARG A 85 24.92 20.46 -14.02
C ARG A 85 25.55 20.35 -12.63
N GLN A 86 24.93 19.63 -11.71
CA GLN A 86 25.44 19.46 -10.34
C GLN A 86 26.26 18.18 -10.17
N TYR A 87 26.11 17.18 -11.06
CA TYR A 87 26.78 15.89 -10.93
C TYR A 87 28.32 15.99 -10.92
N PRO A 88 28.96 16.81 -11.78
CA PRO A 88 30.41 17.00 -11.74
C PRO A 88 30.94 17.59 -10.42
N LYS A 89 30.07 18.18 -9.59
CA LYS A 89 30.44 18.73 -8.28
C LYS A 89 30.48 17.66 -7.18
N GLY A 90 30.08 16.42 -7.48
CA GLY A 90 30.08 15.30 -6.54
C GLY A 90 29.35 15.65 -5.24
N PRO A 91 29.99 15.49 -4.06
CA PRO A 91 29.35 15.76 -2.77
C PRO A 91 29.02 17.25 -2.54
N TYR A 92 29.54 18.16 -3.37
CA TYR A 92 29.25 19.61 -3.30
C TYR A 92 28.13 20.04 -4.28
N GLY A 93 27.50 19.09 -4.98
CA GLY A 93 26.33 19.36 -5.81
C GLY A 93 25.11 19.75 -4.96
N SER A 94 24.28 20.66 -5.44
CA SER A 94 23.11 21.12 -4.68
C SER A 94 21.98 20.09 -4.60
N SER A 95 21.87 19.21 -5.59
CA SER A 95 20.76 18.26 -5.73
C SER A 95 21.02 17.20 -6.82
N LEU A 96 20.42 16.02 -6.71
CA LEU A 96 20.44 14.99 -7.75
C LEU A 96 19.42 15.22 -8.88
N PHE A 97 18.27 15.79 -8.57
CA PHE A 97 17.17 16.02 -9.51
C PHE A 97 16.69 17.47 -9.45
N THR A 98 15.86 17.86 -10.41
CA THR A 98 15.07 19.09 -10.39
C THR A 98 13.59 18.72 -10.46
N LEU A 99 12.71 19.67 -10.10
CA LEU A 99 11.26 19.52 -10.24
C LEU A 99 10.75 19.90 -11.64
N ASP A 100 11.65 20.11 -12.61
CA ASP A 100 11.28 20.54 -13.95
C ASP A 100 10.35 19.57 -14.67
N GLY A 101 10.57 18.26 -14.52
CA GLY A 101 9.70 17.23 -15.10
C GLY A 101 8.30 17.27 -14.49
N TYR A 102 8.21 17.52 -13.19
CA TYR A 102 6.93 17.74 -12.53
C TYR A 102 6.21 18.97 -13.07
N ARG A 103 6.90 20.12 -13.13
CA ARG A 103 6.34 21.38 -13.66
C ARG A 103 5.91 21.28 -15.12
N ARG A 104 6.70 20.64 -15.98
CA ARG A 104 6.42 20.56 -17.43
C ARG A 104 5.40 19.48 -17.80
N HIS A 105 5.28 18.42 -17.02
CA HIS A 105 4.53 17.23 -17.42
C HIS A 105 3.54 16.71 -16.40
N VAL A 106 3.88 16.72 -15.11
CA VAL A 106 3.02 16.14 -14.05
C VAL A 106 1.95 17.14 -13.64
N PHE A 107 2.30 18.37 -13.24
CA PHE A 107 1.32 19.38 -12.83
C PHE A 107 0.32 19.73 -13.94
N PRO A 108 0.75 19.92 -15.20
CA PRO A 108 -0.19 20.13 -16.30
C PRO A 108 -0.98 18.86 -16.64
N GLY A 109 -0.37 17.68 -16.49
CA GLY A 109 -1.06 16.39 -16.69
C GLY A 109 -2.18 16.15 -15.68
N TRP A 110 -1.99 16.61 -14.45
CA TRP A 110 -3.03 16.64 -13.42
C TRP A 110 -4.04 17.77 -13.60
N GLY A 111 -3.78 18.71 -14.52
CA GLY A 111 -4.63 19.88 -14.73
C GLY A 111 -4.64 20.83 -13.53
N LEU A 112 -3.48 21.03 -12.88
CA LEU A 112 -3.39 22.01 -11.79
C LEU A 112 -3.70 23.42 -12.30
N ASP A 113 -4.67 24.07 -11.66
CA ASP A 113 -5.16 25.40 -12.02
C ASP A 113 -5.01 26.33 -10.82
N TRP A 114 -3.97 27.16 -10.84
CA TRP A 114 -3.62 28.02 -9.72
C TRP A 114 -4.67 29.09 -9.42
N GLU A 115 -5.45 29.52 -10.42
CA GLU A 115 -6.55 30.47 -10.17
C GLU A 115 -7.66 29.79 -9.38
N LYS A 116 -8.04 28.57 -9.75
CA LYS A 116 -9.03 27.77 -8.99
C LYS A 116 -8.53 27.38 -7.60
N ILE A 117 -7.25 27.02 -7.48
CA ILE A 117 -6.64 26.71 -6.18
C ILE A 117 -6.73 27.93 -5.26
N ARG A 118 -6.33 29.11 -5.73
CA ARG A 118 -6.36 30.35 -4.93
C ARG A 118 -7.78 30.84 -4.62
N ALA A 119 -8.74 30.60 -5.52
CA ALA A 119 -10.12 31.02 -5.37
C ALA A 119 -11.00 30.01 -4.59
N THR A 120 -10.41 28.96 -4.03
CA THR A 120 -11.14 27.93 -3.28
C THR A 120 -11.83 28.53 -2.05
N ASP A 121 -13.05 28.07 -1.78
CA ASP A 121 -13.81 28.39 -0.55
C ASP A 121 -13.42 27.48 0.63
N ARG A 122 -12.62 26.44 0.36
CA ARG A 122 -12.12 25.52 1.38
C ARG A 122 -10.97 26.14 2.16
N LEU A 123 -11.04 26.12 3.47
CA LEU A 123 -9.90 26.52 4.29
C LEU A 123 -8.80 25.47 4.15
N ALA A 124 -7.75 25.80 3.40
CA ALA A 124 -6.62 24.88 3.16
C ALA A 124 -5.28 25.52 3.52
N THR A 125 -4.40 24.75 4.17
CA THR A 125 -3.06 25.17 4.57
C THR A 125 -1.95 24.30 4.00
N PHE A 126 -0.94 24.95 3.44
CA PHE A 126 0.26 24.37 2.86
C PHE A 126 1.45 24.71 3.74
N ASN A 127 2.20 23.69 4.13
CA ASN A 127 3.36 23.84 5.01
C ASN A 127 4.64 23.98 4.17
N LEU A 128 5.40 25.05 4.40
CA LEU A 128 6.71 25.31 3.80
C LEU A 128 7.72 25.61 4.90
N TYR A 129 8.98 25.24 4.72
CA TYR A 129 10.03 25.65 5.66
C TYR A 129 10.86 26.80 5.11
N ASP A 130 10.74 27.99 5.71
CA ASP A 130 11.57 29.16 5.42
C ASP A 130 12.93 28.95 6.11
N PHE A 131 13.89 28.42 5.37
CA PHE A 131 15.24 28.16 5.88
C PHE A 131 15.98 29.47 6.19
N SER A 132 15.67 30.56 5.50
CA SER A 132 16.29 31.87 5.77
C SER A 132 15.88 32.44 7.13
N ARG A 133 14.68 32.13 7.61
CA ARG A 133 14.19 32.53 8.94
C ARG A 133 14.27 31.41 9.99
N ASN A 134 14.50 30.18 9.56
CA ASN A 134 14.45 28.99 10.40
C ASN A 134 13.06 28.78 11.04
N GLU A 135 12.02 29.00 10.24
CA GLU A 135 10.61 28.98 10.68
C GLU A 135 9.74 28.14 9.73
N LEU A 136 8.75 27.46 10.29
CA LEU A 136 7.67 26.85 9.50
C LEU A 136 6.70 27.96 9.07
N GLU A 137 6.55 28.17 7.76
CA GLU A 137 5.57 29.08 7.19
C GLU A 137 4.33 28.27 6.75
N VAL A 138 3.18 28.61 7.33
CA VAL A 138 1.89 28.01 6.97
C VAL A 138 1.14 28.96 6.04
N LEU A 139 0.98 28.57 4.78
CA LEU A 139 0.33 29.36 3.75
C LEU A 139 -1.10 28.89 3.51
N THR A 140 -2.03 29.84 3.35
CA THR A 140 -3.37 29.54 2.86
C THR A 140 -3.41 29.43 1.34
N ALA A 141 -4.43 28.76 0.80
CA ALA A 141 -4.54 28.45 -0.63
C ALA A 141 -4.48 29.70 -1.54
N ASP A 142 -4.98 30.86 -1.10
CA ASP A 142 -4.94 32.14 -1.82
C ASP A 142 -3.53 32.65 -2.14
N ARG A 143 -2.51 32.16 -1.42
CA ARG A 143 -1.10 32.48 -1.66
C ARG A 143 -0.39 31.48 -2.57
N MET A 144 -1.05 30.40 -3.00
CA MET A 144 -0.38 29.31 -3.72
C MET A 144 -0.18 29.58 -5.20
N ASP A 145 0.97 29.13 -5.68
CA ASP A 145 1.39 29.08 -7.07
C ASP A 145 2.33 27.87 -7.26
N GLU A 146 2.82 27.68 -8.48
CA GLU A 146 3.70 26.56 -8.82
C GLU A 146 5.02 26.57 -8.04
N ASP A 147 5.59 27.75 -7.80
CA ASP A 147 6.88 27.86 -7.12
C ASP A 147 6.77 27.60 -5.63
N ARG A 148 5.66 28.00 -5.00
CA ARG A 148 5.33 27.67 -3.61
C ARG A 148 5.00 26.19 -3.44
N LEU A 149 4.29 25.57 -4.40
CA LEU A 149 4.09 24.12 -4.37
C LEU A 149 5.43 23.38 -4.50
N ALA A 150 6.29 23.82 -5.43
CA ALA A 150 7.62 23.24 -5.57
C ALA A 150 8.48 23.42 -4.31
N ALA A 151 8.41 24.58 -3.66
CA ALA A 151 9.10 24.84 -2.39
C ALA A 151 8.64 23.89 -1.29
N ALA A 152 7.33 23.60 -1.20
CA ALA A 152 6.77 22.69 -0.21
C ALA A 152 7.26 21.23 -0.36
N VAL A 153 7.78 20.84 -1.53
CA VAL A 153 8.24 19.47 -1.84
C VAL A 153 9.72 19.39 -2.19
N SER A 154 10.47 20.49 -2.03
CA SER A 154 11.88 20.58 -2.37
C SER A 154 12.75 19.96 -1.29
N LEU A 155 12.81 18.63 -1.30
CA LEU A 155 13.58 17.83 -0.34
C LEU A 155 15.10 18.00 -0.59
N PRO A 156 15.87 18.55 0.37
CA PRO A 156 17.32 18.78 0.23
C PRO A 156 18.10 17.56 -0.26
N MET A 157 19.19 17.77 -1.00
CA MET A 157 19.97 16.73 -1.72
C MET A 157 19.26 16.08 -2.91
N TRP A 158 17.94 15.94 -2.88
CA TRP A 158 17.16 15.36 -3.99
C TRP A 158 16.72 16.43 -4.97
N PHE A 159 16.20 17.54 -4.46
CA PHE A 159 15.79 18.70 -5.23
C PHE A 159 16.49 19.97 -4.69
N PRO A 160 16.74 20.97 -5.54
CA PRO A 160 17.33 22.22 -5.07
C PRO A 160 16.35 22.96 -4.16
N PRO A 161 16.84 23.68 -3.13
CA PRO A 161 16.04 24.68 -2.42
C PRO A 161 15.43 25.68 -3.39
N VAL A 162 14.24 26.18 -3.07
CA VAL A 162 13.55 27.18 -3.91
C VAL A 162 13.76 28.55 -3.30
N THR A 163 14.11 29.55 -4.11
CA THR A 163 14.21 30.93 -3.66
C THR A 163 12.94 31.69 -4.02
N LEU A 164 12.18 32.13 -3.01
CA LEU A 164 10.98 32.94 -3.15
C LEU A 164 11.22 34.27 -2.45
N ASP A 165 11.02 35.40 -3.15
CA ASP A 165 11.14 36.74 -2.58
C ASP A 165 12.46 36.98 -1.81
N GLY A 166 13.56 36.40 -2.32
CA GLY A 166 14.90 36.48 -1.71
C GLY A 166 15.14 35.55 -0.52
N ARG A 167 14.18 34.71 -0.14
CA ARG A 167 14.30 33.72 0.94
C ARG A 167 14.40 32.31 0.40
N VAL A 168 15.11 31.46 1.12
CA VAL A 168 15.35 30.07 0.75
C VAL A 168 14.35 29.17 1.46
N TYR A 169 13.66 28.34 0.68
CA TYR A 169 12.68 27.39 1.16
C TYR A 169 13.10 25.95 0.85
N ILE A 170 12.77 25.05 1.77
CA ILE A 170 12.92 23.60 1.63
C ILE A 170 11.65 22.89 2.11
N ASP A 171 11.57 21.59 1.82
CA ASP A 171 10.51 20.72 2.30
C ASP A 171 10.41 20.72 3.85
N PRO A 172 9.19 20.83 4.44
CA PRO A 172 8.98 20.91 5.88
C PRO A 172 9.10 19.59 6.65
N VAL A 173 9.32 18.43 6.02
CA VAL A 173 9.31 17.10 6.68
C VAL A 173 10.27 16.94 7.87
N TYR A 174 11.28 17.81 8.00
CA TYR A 174 12.16 17.80 9.17
C TYR A 174 11.51 18.40 10.43
N VAL A 175 10.41 19.11 10.26
CA VAL A 175 9.70 19.85 11.31
C VAL A 175 8.27 19.36 11.46
N THR A 176 7.57 19.16 10.34
CA THR A 176 6.20 18.65 10.36
C THR A 176 5.85 17.87 9.09
N ASP A 177 5.43 16.63 9.27
CA ASP A 177 4.75 15.84 8.24
C ASP A 177 3.24 16.00 8.32
N ALA A 178 2.69 16.27 9.50
CA ALA A 178 1.27 16.48 9.74
C ALA A 178 1.10 17.63 10.75
N ASN A 179 0.55 18.77 10.31
CA ASN A 179 0.46 19.95 11.16
C ASN A 179 -0.78 19.91 12.08
N ILE A 180 -0.77 18.98 13.03
CA ILE A 180 -1.83 18.79 14.04
C ILE A 180 -2.10 20.09 14.81
N GLY A 181 -1.03 20.81 15.19
CA GLY A 181 -1.14 22.06 15.93
C GLY A 181 -1.91 23.13 15.16
N GLU A 182 -1.68 23.26 13.85
CA GLU A 182 -2.40 24.21 13.01
C GLU A 182 -3.90 23.87 12.92
N ALA A 183 -4.25 22.60 12.75
CA ALA A 183 -5.64 22.16 12.72
C ALA A 183 -6.38 22.48 14.03
N ILE A 184 -5.76 22.19 15.19
CA ILE A 184 -6.31 22.52 16.51
C ILE A 184 -6.44 24.04 16.69
N ARG A 185 -5.43 24.82 16.27
CA ARG A 185 -5.43 26.29 16.35
C ARG A 185 -6.55 26.91 15.51
N ARG A 186 -6.92 26.28 14.40
CA ARG A 186 -8.05 26.68 13.55
C ARG A 186 -9.43 26.25 14.07
N GLY A 187 -9.47 25.63 15.25
CA GLY A 187 -10.71 25.28 15.91
C GLY A 187 -11.25 23.91 15.50
N CYS A 188 -10.45 23.02 14.91
CA CYS A 188 -10.89 21.67 14.60
C CYS A 188 -10.91 20.81 15.87
N ASP A 189 -11.89 19.91 15.96
CA ASP A 189 -12.12 18.99 17.06
C ASP A 189 -11.83 17.54 16.66
N GLU A 190 -11.94 17.25 15.37
CA GLU A 190 -11.77 15.91 14.81
C GLU A 190 -10.72 15.93 13.69
N LEU A 191 -9.59 15.27 13.90
CA LEU A 191 -8.43 15.29 13.03
C LEU A 191 -8.34 13.98 12.24
N TRP A 192 -8.57 14.04 10.94
CA TRP A 192 -8.51 12.91 10.03
C TRP A 192 -7.17 12.86 9.31
N ILE A 193 -6.33 11.90 9.69
CA ILE A 193 -4.93 11.86 9.27
C ILE A 193 -4.70 10.64 8.38
N ILE A 194 -4.15 10.85 7.19
CA ILE A 194 -3.67 9.76 6.33
C ILE A 194 -2.15 9.67 6.46
N TRP A 195 -1.66 8.63 7.14
CA TRP A 195 -0.25 8.49 7.51
C TRP A 195 0.44 7.36 6.74
N THR A 196 1.40 7.72 5.89
CA THR A 196 2.17 6.77 5.06
C THR A 196 3.66 6.70 5.42
N VAL A 197 4.08 7.45 6.44
CA VAL A 197 5.45 7.40 6.96
C VAL A 197 5.64 6.09 7.71
N SER A 198 6.73 5.38 7.41
CA SER A 198 6.99 4.06 7.99
C SER A 198 7.11 4.14 9.50
N GLY A 199 6.38 3.29 10.21
CA GLY A 199 6.46 3.10 11.65
C GLY A 199 7.35 1.93 12.07
N ARG A 200 7.98 1.25 11.09
CA ARG A 200 8.82 0.06 11.34
C ARG A 200 9.99 0.40 12.26
N ARG A 201 10.23 -0.49 13.24
CA ARG A 201 11.31 -0.39 14.22
C ARG A 201 12.54 -1.21 13.81
N ARG A 202 12.87 -1.18 12.52
CA ARG A 202 14.00 -1.92 11.93
C ARG A 202 14.93 -0.90 11.26
N TRP A 203 16.18 -0.84 11.72
CA TRP A 203 17.21 -0.02 11.08
C TRP A 203 17.68 -0.70 9.79
N ARG A 204 17.68 0.05 8.69
CA ARG A 204 18.17 -0.37 7.38
C ARG A 204 19.46 0.36 7.05
N ASP A 205 20.51 -0.38 6.74
CA ASP A 205 21.80 0.21 6.39
C ASP A 205 21.80 0.79 4.97
N GLY A 206 22.61 1.84 4.76
CA GLY A 206 22.86 2.44 3.45
C GLY A 206 22.53 3.93 3.41
N PHE A 207 23.25 4.69 2.59
CA PHE A 207 23.17 6.15 2.57
C PHE A 207 21.75 6.70 2.35
N VAL A 208 21.03 6.13 1.38
CA VAL A 208 19.64 6.52 1.07
C VAL A 208 18.69 6.11 2.19
N ALA A 209 18.83 4.89 2.70
CA ALA A 209 17.99 4.39 3.79
C ALA A 209 18.18 5.20 5.08
N HIS A 210 19.43 5.50 5.47
CA HIS A 210 19.72 6.35 6.63
C HIS A 210 19.06 7.72 6.51
N TYR A 211 19.14 8.34 5.32
CA TYR A 211 18.55 9.66 5.07
C TYR A 211 17.03 9.67 5.31
N PHE A 212 16.29 8.70 4.73
CA PHE A 212 14.84 8.64 4.91
C PHE A 212 14.44 8.20 6.32
N GLN A 213 15.19 7.32 6.97
CA GLN A 213 14.91 6.92 8.36
C GLN A 213 15.07 8.07 9.35
N ILE A 214 15.94 9.05 9.08
CA ILE A 214 16.02 10.28 9.88
C ILE A 214 14.73 11.09 9.77
N ILE A 215 14.19 11.23 8.55
CA ILE A 215 12.89 11.89 8.30
C ILE A 215 11.78 11.12 9.00
N GLU A 216 11.72 9.79 8.84
CA GLU A 216 10.75 8.92 9.54
C GLU A 216 10.83 9.09 11.05
N THR A 217 12.04 9.18 11.61
CA THR A 217 12.25 9.39 13.04
C THR A 217 11.70 10.74 13.49
N ALA A 218 11.98 11.82 12.77
CA ALA A 218 11.46 13.15 13.07
C ALA A 218 9.92 13.19 13.01
N ALA A 219 9.35 12.69 11.92
CA ALA A 219 7.92 12.61 11.67
C ALA A 219 7.17 11.83 12.77
N ASN A 220 7.60 10.59 13.03
CA ASN A 220 6.97 9.72 14.03
C ASN A 220 7.12 10.28 15.45
N SER A 221 8.27 10.88 15.78
CA SER A 221 8.49 11.49 17.09
C SER A 221 7.53 12.65 17.33
N ARG A 222 7.32 13.51 16.33
CA ARG A 222 6.38 14.64 16.41
C ARG A 222 4.93 14.17 16.48
N LEU A 223 4.55 13.17 15.70
CA LEU A 223 3.21 12.59 15.77
C LEU A 223 2.93 12.03 17.18
N GLN A 224 3.86 11.25 17.75
CA GLN A 224 3.72 10.71 19.10
C GLN A 224 3.67 11.80 20.18
N GLU A 225 4.44 12.87 20.02
CA GLU A 225 4.38 14.03 20.92
C GLU A 225 2.98 14.66 20.93
N TRP A 226 2.40 14.91 19.74
CA TRP A 226 1.06 15.46 19.63
C TRP A 226 -0.02 14.52 20.17
N GLN A 227 0.06 13.22 19.88
CA GLN A 227 -0.88 12.23 20.43
C GLN A 227 -0.85 12.22 21.97
N ARG A 228 0.34 12.20 22.58
CA ARG A 228 0.47 12.26 24.04
C ARG A 228 -0.13 13.54 24.64
N ARG A 229 0.07 14.70 23.99
CA ARG A 229 -0.52 15.97 24.44
C ARG A 229 -2.05 15.96 24.34
N ILE A 230 -2.59 15.44 23.24
CA ILE A 230 -4.04 15.28 23.04
C ILE A 230 -4.63 14.32 24.09
N ASP A 231 -4.00 13.17 24.31
CA ASP A 231 -4.46 12.17 25.29
C ASP A 231 -4.43 12.73 26.72
N ALA A 232 -3.37 13.46 27.07
CA ALA A 232 -3.26 14.13 28.36
C ALA A 232 -4.33 15.23 28.52
N SER A 233 -4.53 16.07 27.50
CA SER A 233 -5.57 17.11 27.49
C SER A 233 -6.97 16.51 27.64
N ASN A 234 -7.29 15.47 26.88
CA ASN A 234 -8.59 14.78 26.91
C ASN A 234 -8.81 14.06 28.25
N THR A 235 -7.76 13.50 28.86
CA THR A 235 -7.85 12.86 30.17
C THR A 235 -8.12 13.89 31.26
N ALA A 236 -7.41 15.01 31.26
CA ALA A 236 -7.66 16.10 32.20
C ALA A 236 -9.10 16.64 32.12
N LEU A 237 -9.65 16.78 30.90
CA LEU A 237 -11.05 17.18 30.71
C LEU A 237 -12.04 16.15 31.27
N ARG A 238 -11.81 14.85 31.05
CA ARG A 238 -12.66 13.77 31.59
C ARG A 238 -12.64 13.72 33.11
N GLU A 239 -11.52 14.10 33.72
CA GLU A 239 -11.34 14.19 35.17
C GLU A 239 -11.89 15.49 35.78
N GLY A 240 -12.49 16.38 34.98
CA GLY A 240 -13.06 17.65 35.43
C GLY A 240 -12.04 18.78 35.60
N GLY A 241 -10.80 18.58 35.14
CA GLY A 241 -9.75 19.60 35.09
C GLY A 241 -9.76 20.41 33.78
N ALA A 242 -8.82 21.34 33.66
CA ALA A 242 -8.58 22.07 32.42
C ALA A 242 -7.65 21.27 31.49
N GLY A 243 -8.13 20.88 30.31
CA GLY A 243 -7.28 20.33 29.25
C GLY A 243 -6.47 21.42 28.55
N GLU A 244 -5.30 21.06 28.05
CA GLU A 244 -4.39 21.96 27.30
C GLU A 244 -5.11 22.73 26.18
N PHE A 245 -5.99 22.05 25.45
CA PHE A 245 -6.72 22.63 24.31
C PHE A 245 -8.10 23.19 24.66
N GLY A 246 -8.51 23.10 25.94
CA GLY A 246 -9.81 23.56 26.44
C GLY A 246 -11.03 22.78 25.95
N ARG A 247 -10.86 21.83 25.03
CA ARG A 247 -11.91 20.99 24.45
C ARG A 247 -11.37 19.61 24.04
N PRO A 248 -12.22 18.58 23.94
CA PRO A 248 -11.78 17.26 23.52
C PRO A 248 -11.35 17.27 22.04
N ILE A 249 -10.19 16.68 21.75
CA ILE A 249 -9.70 16.53 20.37
C ILE A 249 -9.65 15.04 20.01
N THR A 250 -10.31 14.65 18.92
CA THR A 250 -10.35 13.27 18.43
C THR A 250 -9.40 13.09 17.26
N VAL A 251 -8.52 12.09 17.31
CA VAL A 251 -7.64 11.74 16.19
C VAL A 251 -8.16 10.48 15.52
N ARG A 252 -8.54 10.60 14.24
CA ARG A 252 -8.91 9.49 13.36
C ARG A 252 -7.83 9.28 12.33
N MET A 253 -6.93 8.35 12.61
CA MET A 253 -5.78 8.08 11.75
C MET A 253 -5.97 6.79 10.97
N LEU A 254 -5.75 6.87 9.66
CA LEU A 254 -5.55 5.72 8.79
C LEU A 254 -4.06 5.65 8.46
N GLN A 255 -3.38 4.71 9.11
CA GLN A 255 -1.95 4.46 8.92
C GLN A 255 -1.74 3.20 8.07
N CYS A 256 -0.80 3.26 7.12
CA CYS A 256 -0.46 2.11 6.29
C CYS A 256 1.01 2.15 5.84
N GLU A 257 1.68 0.99 5.88
CA GLU A 257 2.95 0.79 5.19
C GLU A 257 2.70 0.66 3.69
N VAL A 258 3.16 1.64 2.92
CA VAL A 258 2.97 1.66 1.47
C VAL A 258 4.24 1.12 0.79
N PRO A 259 4.15 0.07 -0.05
CA PRO A 259 5.29 -0.56 -0.73
C PRO A 259 5.77 0.28 -1.94
N LEU A 260 6.09 1.54 -1.67
CA LEU A 260 6.65 2.53 -2.59
C LEU A 260 7.83 3.23 -1.91
N HIS A 261 8.93 3.44 -2.63
CA HIS A 261 10.00 4.31 -2.16
C HIS A 261 9.53 5.78 -2.19
N TYR A 262 9.97 6.60 -1.23
CA TYR A 262 9.51 7.99 -1.07
C TYR A 262 9.74 8.88 -2.30
N LEU A 263 10.76 8.60 -3.12
CA LEU A 263 11.07 9.42 -4.31
C LEU A 263 11.30 8.63 -5.60
N VAL A 264 11.63 7.33 -5.51
CA VAL A 264 12.20 6.57 -6.62
C VAL A 264 11.21 5.50 -7.02
N ASN A 265 10.31 5.84 -7.94
CA ASN A 265 9.39 4.89 -8.56
C ASN A 265 9.22 5.24 -10.04
N PHE A 266 9.46 4.26 -10.91
CA PHE A 266 9.41 4.40 -12.37
C PHE A 266 8.26 3.61 -12.99
N SER A 267 7.46 2.93 -12.18
CA SER A 267 6.36 2.09 -12.62
C SER A 267 5.01 2.72 -12.36
N ARG A 268 4.22 2.83 -13.43
CA ARG A 268 2.82 3.27 -13.36
C ARG A 268 1.97 2.24 -12.60
N ASP A 269 2.25 0.96 -12.76
CA ASP A 269 1.51 -0.10 -12.07
C ASP A 269 1.77 -0.05 -10.55
N ARG A 270 2.97 0.30 -10.11
CA ARG A 270 3.29 0.56 -8.70
C ARG A 270 2.49 1.72 -8.11
N PHE A 271 2.32 2.81 -8.86
CA PHE A 271 1.46 3.92 -8.45
C PHE A 271 -0.01 3.49 -8.36
N ARG A 272 -0.50 2.72 -9.35
CA ARG A 272 -1.85 2.15 -9.31
C ARG A 272 -2.05 1.23 -8.12
N GLN A 273 -1.10 0.34 -7.82
CA GLN A 273 -1.12 -0.54 -6.64
C GLN A 273 -1.25 0.27 -5.35
N ALA A 274 -0.48 1.35 -5.19
CA ALA A 274 -0.59 2.21 -4.02
C ALA A 274 -1.97 2.88 -3.91
N VAL A 275 -2.52 3.39 -5.02
CA VAL A 275 -3.88 3.94 -5.05
C VAL A 275 -4.92 2.89 -4.67
N GLU A 276 -4.88 1.70 -5.26
CA GLU A 276 -5.84 0.62 -4.98
C GLU A 276 -5.70 0.07 -3.55
N LEU A 277 -4.48 0.01 -3.01
CA LEU A 277 -4.24 -0.26 -1.60
C LEU A 277 -4.91 0.80 -0.72
N GLY A 278 -4.82 2.07 -1.09
CA GLY A 278 -5.52 3.19 -0.42
C GLY A 278 -7.03 3.02 -0.41
N VAL A 279 -7.62 2.72 -1.57
CA VAL A 279 -9.07 2.44 -1.69
C VAL A 279 -9.47 1.26 -0.81
N HIS A 280 -8.75 0.15 -0.90
CA HIS A 280 -9.06 -1.06 -0.13
C HIS A 280 -8.96 -0.82 1.38
N ARG A 281 -7.87 -0.21 1.85
CA ARG A 281 -7.65 0.08 3.27
C ARG A 281 -8.65 1.09 3.80
N ALA A 282 -9.01 2.12 3.04
CA ALA A 282 -10.02 3.08 3.45
C ALA A 282 -11.41 2.46 3.59
N ARG A 283 -11.80 1.55 2.68
CA ARG A 283 -13.07 0.82 2.80
C ARG A 283 -13.10 -0.08 4.04
N ALA A 284 -12.03 -0.84 4.26
CA ALA A 284 -11.89 -1.68 5.45
C ALA A 284 -11.94 -0.85 6.74
N TRP A 285 -11.18 0.25 6.78
CA TRP A 285 -11.16 1.18 7.90
C TRP A 285 -12.54 1.81 8.14
N CYS A 286 -13.25 2.25 7.09
CA CYS A 286 -14.61 2.78 7.24
C CYS A 286 -15.56 1.72 7.82
N ALA A 287 -15.47 0.46 7.38
CA ALA A 287 -16.27 -0.63 7.95
C ALA A 287 -15.96 -0.87 9.43
N GLU A 288 -14.68 -0.88 9.82
CA GLU A 288 -14.25 -1.01 11.22
C GLU A 288 -14.73 0.16 12.10
N GLN A 289 -14.77 1.37 11.54
CA GLN A 289 -15.25 2.58 12.23
C GLN A 289 -16.77 2.74 12.17
N GLY A 290 -17.51 1.83 11.52
CA GLY A 290 -18.96 1.93 11.36
C GLY A 290 -19.43 3.09 10.47
N ILE A 291 -18.56 3.57 9.57
CA ILE A 291 -18.88 4.65 8.63
C ILE A 291 -19.56 4.03 7.40
N PRO A 292 -20.81 4.39 7.10
CA PRO A 292 -21.52 3.85 5.95
C PRO A 292 -20.88 4.33 4.66
N LEU A 293 -20.78 3.41 3.69
CA LEU A 293 -20.29 3.71 2.34
C LEU A 293 -21.45 3.61 1.35
N SER A 294 -21.53 4.59 0.46
CA SER A 294 -22.37 4.50 -0.72
C SER A 294 -21.83 3.41 -1.65
N ALA A 295 -22.71 2.75 -2.41
CA ALA A 295 -22.29 1.74 -3.36
C ALA A 295 -21.18 2.30 -4.28
N PRO A 296 -20.05 1.60 -4.45
CA PRO A 296 -18.96 2.11 -5.25
C PRO A 296 -19.43 2.32 -6.69
N LEU A 297 -19.05 3.45 -7.28
CA LEU A 297 -19.28 3.67 -8.70
C LEU A 297 -18.63 2.52 -9.49
N PRO A 298 -19.34 1.88 -10.44
CA PRO A 298 -18.76 0.80 -11.22
C PRO A 298 -17.50 1.29 -11.92
N CYS A 299 -16.37 0.62 -11.66
CA CYS A 299 -15.17 0.84 -12.45
C CYS A 299 -15.39 0.16 -13.81
N PRO A 300 -15.08 0.81 -14.94
CA PRO A 300 -15.16 0.16 -16.23
C PRO A 300 -14.33 -1.12 -16.22
N ALA A 301 -14.92 -2.25 -16.61
CA ALA A 301 -14.15 -3.46 -16.85
C ALA A 301 -13.19 -3.16 -18.00
N VAL A 302 -11.91 -2.99 -17.68
CA VAL A 302 -10.86 -2.94 -18.70
C VAL A 302 -10.63 -4.38 -19.10
N ASP A 303 -10.74 -4.69 -20.40
CA ASP A 303 -10.47 -6.02 -20.95
C ASP A 303 -8.96 -6.27 -20.88
N GLY A 304 -8.48 -6.53 -19.67
CA GLY A 304 -7.09 -6.85 -19.39
C GLY A 304 -6.81 -8.25 -19.87
N GLY A 305 -5.72 -8.44 -20.61
CA GLY A 305 -5.36 -9.75 -21.17
C GLY A 305 -5.43 -10.88 -20.14
N ARG A 306 -5.83 -12.08 -20.55
CA ARG A 306 -5.93 -13.23 -19.63
C ARG A 306 -4.61 -13.96 -19.54
N LEU A 307 -4.17 -14.36 -18.36
CA LEU A 307 -2.94 -15.11 -18.16
C LEU A 307 -3.25 -16.45 -17.51
N ARG A 308 -2.64 -17.53 -18.00
CA ARG A 308 -2.63 -18.82 -17.31
C ARG A 308 -1.24 -19.42 -17.30
N PHE A 309 -0.93 -20.15 -16.23
CA PHE A 309 0.27 -20.96 -16.10
C PHE A 309 -0.07 -22.21 -15.27
N SER A 310 0.77 -23.23 -15.36
CA SER A 310 0.56 -24.52 -14.70
C SER A 310 1.74 -24.89 -13.83
N GLU A 311 1.45 -25.29 -12.60
CA GLU A 311 2.42 -25.73 -11.61
C GLU A 311 2.27 -27.23 -11.33
N HIS A 312 3.38 -27.91 -11.08
CA HIS A 312 3.39 -29.27 -10.59
C HIS A 312 4.27 -29.38 -9.35
N MET A 313 3.67 -29.75 -8.22
CA MET A 313 4.39 -29.89 -6.95
C MET A 313 4.20 -31.31 -6.41
N ALA A 314 5.24 -31.86 -5.81
CA ALA A 314 5.23 -33.19 -5.22
C ALA A 314 5.93 -33.21 -3.86
N GLY A 315 5.45 -34.07 -2.98
CA GLY A 315 5.98 -34.24 -1.63
C GLY A 315 5.19 -35.31 -0.89
N ALA A 316 4.90 -35.07 0.39
CA ALA A 316 4.18 -36.02 1.21
C ALA A 316 3.36 -35.35 2.31
N VAL A 317 2.32 -36.05 2.76
CA VAL A 317 1.45 -35.69 3.89
C VAL A 317 1.46 -36.80 4.94
N THR A 318 1.15 -36.43 6.17
CA THR A 318 0.96 -37.35 7.31
C THR A 318 -0.46 -37.17 7.84
N PHE A 319 -1.22 -38.26 7.94
CA PHE A 319 -2.58 -38.25 8.46
C PHE A 319 -2.60 -38.26 9.99
N GLY A 320 -3.60 -37.61 10.58
CA GLY A 320 -3.85 -37.66 12.03
C GLY A 320 -2.94 -36.78 12.90
N SER A 321 -2.05 -35.97 12.31
CA SER A 321 -1.28 -34.97 13.05
C SER A 321 -2.08 -33.67 13.22
N SER A 322 -2.40 -33.32 14.46
CA SER A 322 -3.29 -32.20 14.83
C SER A 322 -2.57 -30.95 15.34
N ALA A 323 -1.23 -30.89 15.38
CA ALA A 323 -0.53 -29.74 15.95
C ALA A 323 -0.31 -28.63 14.90
N PRO A 324 -0.82 -27.40 15.13
CA PRO A 324 -0.40 -26.23 14.38
C PRO A 324 1.05 -25.87 14.75
N GLY A 325 1.90 -25.63 13.76
CA GLY A 325 3.23 -25.03 13.97
C GLY A 325 4.39 -26.00 14.28
N THR A 326 4.18 -27.31 14.37
CA THR A 326 5.32 -28.24 14.35
C THR A 326 5.84 -28.35 12.91
N HIS A 327 7.09 -27.90 12.69
CA HIS A 327 7.84 -28.15 11.46
C HIS A 327 7.61 -29.59 10.99
N ALA A 328 7.19 -29.76 9.74
CA ALA A 328 7.08 -31.09 9.14
C ALA A 328 8.42 -31.82 9.35
N PRO A 329 8.43 -33.08 9.80
CA PRO A 329 9.68 -33.80 10.03
C PRO A 329 10.52 -33.83 8.75
N HIS A 330 11.84 -33.76 8.91
CA HIS A 330 12.81 -34.02 7.84
C HIS A 330 12.40 -35.24 7.00
N ASP A 331 12.71 -35.19 5.70
CA ASP A 331 12.38 -36.26 4.74
C ASP A 331 12.79 -37.64 5.28
N GLY A 332 11.79 -38.51 5.55
CA GLY A 332 12.02 -39.93 5.87
C GLY A 332 11.24 -40.55 7.04
N GLY A 333 10.38 -39.82 7.75
CA GLY A 333 9.61 -40.39 8.89
C GLY A 333 8.52 -41.42 8.49
N PRO A 334 8.22 -42.43 9.33
CA PRO A 334 7.18 -43.43 9.08
C PRO A 334 5.77 -42.79 9.03
N GLY A 335 4.88 -43.31 8.17
CA GLY A 335 3.48 -42.86 8.05
C GLY A 335 3.23 -41.69 7.07
N ARG A 336 4.20 -41.38 6.21
CA ARG A 336 4.06 -40.39 5.13
C ARG A 336 3.44 -41.00 3.87
N GLU A 337 2.39 -40.38 3.38
CA GLU A 337 1.73 -40.72 2.13
C GLU A 337 2.16 -39.75 1.02
N PRO A 338 2.56 -40.23 -0.18
CA PRO A 338 2.89 -39.38 -1.30
C PRO A 338 1.72 -38.46 -1.68
N LEU A 339 2.02 -37.17 -1.87
CA LEU A 339 1.09 -36.18 -2.36
C LEU A 339 1.70 -35.48 -3.58
N SER A 340 0.95 -35.41 -4.67
CA SER A 340 1.28 -34.52 -5.77
C SER A 340 0.08 -33.70 -6.20
N VAL A 341 0.34 -32.47 -6.63
CA VAL A 341 -0.68 -31.56 -7.15
C VAL A 341 -0.24 -31.09 -8.53
N ARG A 342 -1.19 -31.07 -9.46
CA ARG A 342 -1.02 -30.49 -10.79
C ARG A 342 -2.11 -29.44 -10.97
N LEU A 343 -1.70 -28.20 -11.00
CA LEU A 343 -2.60 -27.06 -10.94
C LEU A 343 -2.40 -26.17 -12.16
N THR A 344 -3.46 -25.53 -12.61
CA THR A 344 -3.44 -24.47 -13.61
C THR A 344 -4.14 -23.27 -13.00
N VAL A 345 -3.40 -22.17 -12.86
CA VAL A 345 -3.87 -20.88 -12.37
C VAL A 345 -4.41 -20.10 -13.56
N HIS A 346 -5.59 -19.49 -13.41
CA HIS A 346 -6.22 -18.64 -14.41
C HIS A 346 -6.45 -17.24 -13.83
N ILE A 347 -5.86 -16.26 -14.51
CA ILE A 347 -6.01 -14.84 -14.24
C ILE A 347 -6.86 -14.28 -15.38
N ASP A 348 -8.15 -14.06 -15.10
CA ASP A 348 -9.12 -13.62 -16.11
C ASP A 348 -9.07 -12.11 -16.41
N GLU A 349 -8.58 -11.31 -15.45
CA GLU A 349 -8.40 -9.86 -15.59
C GLU A 349 -6.99 -9.48 -15.08
N LEU A 350 -5.97 -9.56 -15.95
CA LEU A 350 -4.58 -9.33 -15.52
C LEU A 350 -4.36 -7.92 -14.94
N ASP A 351 -4.96 -6.89 -15.53
CA ASP A 351 -4.79 -5.52 -15.06
C ASP A 351 -5.28 -5.35 -13.62
N ARG A 352 -6.46 -5.89 -13.32
CA ARG A 352 -7.02 -5.91 -11.96
C ARG A 352 -6.15 -6.76 -11.04
N PHE A 353 -5.74 -7.93 -11.49
CA PHE A 353 -4.88 -8.82 -10.70
C PHE A 353 -3.58 -8.15 -10.27
N LEU A 354 -2.92 -7.39 -11.14
CA LEU A 354 -1.63 -6.76 -10.83
C LEU A 354 -1.75 -5.63 -9.82
N VAL A 355 -2.90 -4.97 -9.71
CA VAL A 355 -3.07 -3.78 -8.84
C VAL A 355 -3.85 -4.05 -7.57
N HIS A 356 -4.71 -5.08 -7.55
CA HIS A 356 -5.54 -5.38 -6.39
C HIS A 356 -4.72 -6.03 -5.25
N PRO A 357 -4.81 -5.57 -4.00
CA PRO A 357 -3.96 -6.06 -2.90
C PRO A 357 -4.01 -7.58 -2.64
N GLU A 358 -5.15 -8.21 -2.93
CA GLU A 358 -5.32 -9.66 -2.73
C GLU A 358 -4.80 -10.52 -3.89
N HIS A 359 -4.51 -9.92 -5.06
CA HIS A 359 -3.99 -10.61 -6.25
C HIS A 359 -4.65 -11.99 -6.49
N GLN A 360 -5.99 -12.04 -6.45
CA GLN A 360 -6.75 -13.28 -6.48
C GLN A 360 -6.93 -13.80 -7.91
N ALA A 361 -6.71 -15.10 -8.10
CA ALA A 361 -6.94 -15.87 -9.32
C ALA A 361 -7.77 -17.12 -9.02
N THR A 362 -8.33 -17.72 -10.07
CA THR A 362 -8.97 -19.03 -9.97
C THR A 362 -7.96 -20.13 -10.27
N ILE A 363 -8.18 -21.32 -9.70
CA ILE A 363 -7.28 -22.45 -9.91
C ILE A 363 -8.08 -23.73 -10.19
N THR A 364 -7.59 -24.50 -11.15
CA THR A 364 -8.15 -25.81 -11.53
C THR A 364 -7.04 -26.84 -11.51
N GLY A 365 -7.35 -28.11 -11.35
CA GLY A 365 -6.30 -29.12 -11.37
C GLY A 365 -6.70 -30.47 -10.80
N GLN A 366 -5.69 -31.23 -10.41
CA GLN A 366 -5.83 -32.56 -9.83
C GLN A 366 -4.88 -32.71 -8.65
N ILE A 367 -5.37 -33.40 -7.63
CA ILE A 367 -4.63 -33.84 -6.45
C ILE A 367 -4.47 -35.35 -6.54
N HIS A 368 -3.27 -35.87 -6.33
CA HIS A 368 -3.01 -37.30 -6.31
C HIS A 368 -2.40 -37.71 -4.98
N CYS A 369 -3.15 -38.54 -4.25
CA CYS A 369 -2.72 -39.19 -3.02
C CYS A 369 -3.47 -40.54 -2.90
N GLU A 370 -2.75 -41.65 -2.81
CA GLU A 370 -3.37 -42.98 -2.77
C GLU A 370 -4.29 -43.15 -1.55
N ALA A 371 -3.89 -42.61 -0.39
CA ALA A 371 -4.70 -42.62 0.84
C ALA A 371 -6.03 -41.83 0.73
N LEU A 372 -6.16 -40.90 -0.22
CA LEU A 372 -7.41 -40.18 -0.52
C LEU A 372 -8.21 -40.83 -1.66
N GLY A 373 -7.77 -41.99 -2.13
CA GLY A 373 -8.42 -42.73 -3.22
C GLY A 373 -7.84 -42.45 -4.61
N GLY A 374 -6.60 -41.99 -4.69
CA GLY A 374 -5.86 -41.82 -5.95
C GLY A 374 -5.99 -40.40 -6.50
N ARG A 375 -6.47 -40.26 -7.74
CA ARG A 375 -6.59 -38.95 -8.43
C ARG A 375 -7.94 -38.31 -8.13
N CYS A 376 -7.92 -37.18 -7.44
CA CYS A 376 -9.08 -36.35 -7.13
C CYS A 376 -9.04 -35.07 -7.98
N ALA A 377 -10.15 -34.74 -8.63
CA ALA A 377 -10.26 -33.48 -9.37
C ALA A 377 -10.51 -32.32 -8.40
N VAL A 378 -9.89 -31.17 -8.66
CA VAL A 378 -10.24 -29.92 -7.97
C VAL A 378 -11.54 -29.40 -8.59
N GLU A 379 -12.59 -29.31 -7.78
CA GLU A 379 -13.93 -28.88 -8.20
C GLU A 379 -14.01 -27.35 -8.32
N SER A 380 -13.36 -26.66 -7.38
CA SER A 380 -13.16 -25.22 -7.40
C SER A 380 -11.94 -24.86 -6.54
N GLY A 381 -11.37 -23.67 -6.76
CA GLY A 381 -10.29 -23.21 -5.92
C GLY A 381 -9.87 -21.78 -6.21
N PHE A 382 -9.11 -21.24 -5.28
CA PHE A 382 -8.56 -19.89 -5.31
C PHE A 382 -7.05 -19.92 -5.11
N PHE A 383 -6.38 -18.99 -5.78
CA PHE A 383 -4.97 -18.71 -5.62
C PHE A 383 -4.78 -17.23 -5.36
N ASN A 384 -3.96 -16.87 -4.38
CA ASN A 384 -3.55 -15.50 -4.16
C ASN A 384 -2.03 -15.41 -4.22
N LEU A 385 -1.51 -14.45 -4.98
CA LEU A 385 -0.07 -14.27 -5.19
C LEU A 385 0.45 -13.07 -4.38
N PHE A 386 1.42 -13.30 -3.50
CA PHE A 386 2.10 -12.25 -2.74
C PHE A 386 1.17 -11.33 -1.94
N VAL A 387 0.21 -11.92 -1.21
CA VAL A 387 -0.64 -11.18 -0.27
C VAL A 387 0.16 -10.83 0.97
N GLU A 388 0.03 -9.59 1.40
CA GLU A 388 0.68 -9.04 2.60
C GLU A 388 -0.05 -9.52 3.86
N GLU A 389 0.70 -9.96 4.88
CA GLU A 389 0.12 -10.26 6.19
C GLU A 389 0.69 -9.34 7.26
N GLY A 390 -0.02 -8.25 7.54
CA GLY A 390 0.36 -7.24 8.53
C GLY A 390 1.52 -6.35 8.07
N ASP A 391 2.57 -6.93 7.50
CA ASP A 391 3.74 -6.24 6.96
C ASP A 391 3.96 -6.57 5.47
N PRO A 392 4.16 -5.57 4.61
CA PRO A 392 4.56 -5.76 3.21
C PRO A 392 5.89 -6.51 2.95
N GLU A 393 6.72 -6.80 3.96
CA GLU A 393 7.92 -7.66 3.86
C GLU A 393 7.60 -9.16 4.00
N HIS A 394 6.45 -9.50 4.57
CA HIS A 394 6.01 -10.88 4.77
C HIS A 394 4.92 -11.21 3.76
N LEU A 395 5.34 -11.81 2.64
CA LEU A 395 4.44 -12.13 1.54
C LEU A 395 4.02 -13.59 1.59
N ARG A 396 2.76 -13.86 1.26
CA ARG A 396 2.22 -15.22 1.16
C ARG A 396 1.65 -15.52 -0.21
N MET A 397 1.91 -16.73 -0.69
CA MET A 397 1.16 -17.33 -1.79
C MET A 397 0.18 -18.34 -1.22
N ARG A 398 -1.12 -18.06 -1.31
CA ARG A 398 -2.17 -18.86 -0.68
C ARG A 398 -2.88 -19.70 -1.72
N TYR A 399 -3.09 -20.97 -1.40
CA TYR A 399 -3.78 -21.95 -2.23
C TYR A 399 -4.97 -22.50 -1.44
N ARG A 400 -6.15 -22.49 -2.04
CA ARG A 400 -7.36 -23.09 -1.47
C ARG A 400 -8.00 -23.95 -2.54
N LEU A 401 -7.99 -25.27 -2.37
CA LEU A 401 -8.53 -26.22 -3.33
C LEU A 401 -9.64 -27.03 -2.68
N PHE A 402 -10.82 -27.05 -3.31
CA PHE A 402 -11.95 -27.85 -2.89
C PHE A 402 -12.04 -29.10 -3.76
N PHE A 403 -12.13 -30.26 -3.13
CA PHE A 403 -12.18 -31.55 -3.82
C PHE A 403 -12.89 -32.59 -2.96
N THR A 404 -13.34 -33.66 -3.61
CA THR A 404 -13.97 -34.80 -2.93
C THR A 404 -13.05 -36.02 -3.01
N ASP A 405 -12.92 -36.76 -1.90
CA ASP A 405 -12.19 -38.03 -1.90
C ASP A 405 -12.97 -39.13 -2.67
N ARG A 406 -12.36 -40.29 -2.90
CA ARG A 406 -13.03 -41.39 -3.60
C ARG A 406 -14.29 -41.92 -2.88
N SER A 407 -14.40 -41.68 -1.57
CA SER A 407 -15.54 -42.12 -0.76
C SER A 407 -16.68 -41.09 -0.74
N GLY A 408 -16.52 -39.95 -1.41
CA GLY A 408 -17.55 -38.90 -1.46
C GLY A 408 -17.45 -37.88 -0.32
N HIS A 409 -16.37 -37.87 0.47
CA HIS A 409 -16.22 -36.87 1.53
C HIS A 409 -15.64 -35.56 0.97
N PRO A 410 -16.27 -34.41 1.24
CA PRO A 410 -15.72 -33.11 0.86
C PRO A 410 -14.48 -32.81 1.70
N LEU A 411 -13.42 -32.35 1.05
CA LEU A 411 -12.15 -31.97 1.64
C LEU A 411 -11.67 -30.64 1.07
N THR A 412 -10.84 -29.95 1.85
CA THR A 412 -10.19 -28.71 1.44
C THR A 412 -8.68 -28.84 1.61
N LEU A 413 -7.91 -28.57 0.55
CA LEU A 413 -6.46 -28.39 0.64
C LEU A 413 -6.18 -26.89 0.84
N SER A 414 -5.66 -26.54 2.02
CA SER A 414 -5.16 -25.21 2.38
C SER A 414 -3.63 -25.23 2.28
N GLY A 415 -3.08 -24.47 1.35
CA GLY A 415 -1.64 -24.39 1.08
C GLY A 415 -1.11 -22.97 1.24
N CYS A 416 0.07 -22.82 1.82
CA CYS A 416 0.76 -21.54 1.95
C CYS A 416 2.25 -21.67 1.61
N LYS A 417 2.72 -20.82 0.69
CA LYS A 417 4.15 -20.52 0.54
C LYS A 417 4.41 -19.20 1.27
N THR A 418 5.47 -19.17 2.07
CA THR A 418 5.89 -17.96 2.81
C THR A 418 7.14 -17.42 2.15
N VAL A 419 7.15 -16.12 1.87
CA VAL A 419 8.26 -15.40 1.25
C VAL A 419 8.67 -14.29 2.23
N ASP A 420 9.82 -14.49 2.85
CA ASP A 420 10.28 -13.76 4.03
C ASP A 420 11.82 -13.74 4.05
N GLU A 421 12.42 -12.60 4.37
CA GLU A 421 13.89 -12.47 4.50
C GLU A 421 14.41 -13.23 5.73
N ASP A 422 13.62 -13.29 6.81
CA ASP A 422 13.99 -13.93 8.09
C ASP A 422 13.87 -15.46 8.06
N SER A 423 13.41 -16.04 6.95
CA SER A 423 13.23 -17.49 6.79
C SER A 423 14.54 -18.28 6.88
N GLY A 424 15.71 -17.61 6.77
CA GLY A 424 17.03 -18.24 6.74
C GLY A 424 17.24 -19.15 5.52
N HIS A 425 16.32 -19.13 4.56
CA HIS A 425 16.36 -19.92 3.35
C HIS A 425 16.79 -19.06 2.16
N ALA A 426 17.50 -19.65 1.19
CA ALA A 426 17.71 -18.97 -0.09
C ALA A 426 16.34 -18.70 -0.74
N LEU A 427 16.16 -17.52 -1.37
CA LEU A 427 15.04 -17.08 -2.25
C LEU A 427 14.28 -18.22 -2.96
N TRP A 428 15.04 -19.24 -3.37
CA TRP A 428 14.59 -20.45 -4.01
C TRP A 428 13.69 -21.37 -3.18
N ALA A 429 13.97 -21.59 -1.89
CA ALA A 429 13.17 -22.52 -1.08
C ALA A 429 11.80 -21.93 -0.74
N ASP A 430 11.75 -20.61 -0.51
CA ASP A 430 10.54 -19.86 -0.12
C ASP A 430 9.50 -19.82 -1.25
N THR A 431 9.98 -19.71 -2.50
CA THR A 431 9.10 -19.69 -3.68
C THR A 431 8.68 -21.08 -4.17
N THR A 432 9.34 -22.15 -3.70
CA THR A 432 9.12 -23.52 -4.18
C THR A 432 8.50 -24.46 -3.13
N THR A 433 8.42 -24.07 -1.86
CA THR A 433 7.91 -24.92 -0.77
C THR A 433 6.49 -24.53 -0.38
N LEU A 434 5.53 -25.45 -0.56
CA LEU A 434 4.13 -25.27 -0.17
C LEU A 434 3.81 -26.09 1.08
N HIS A 435 3.63 -25.39 2.20
CA HIS A 435 3.10 -25.99 3.43
C HIS A 435 1.62 -26.25 3.25
N THR A 436 1.19 -27.48 3.47
CA THR A 436 -0.14 -27.96 3.10
C THR A 436 -0.88 -28.56 4.30
N ARG A 437 -2.16 -28.23 4.44
CA ARG A 437 -3.13 -28.85 5.35
C ARG A 437 -4.30 -29.38 4.53
N ILE A 438 -4.74 -30.58 4.83
CA ILE A 438 -6.00 -31.13 4.33
C ILE A 438 -7.02 -31.03 5.46
N LEU A 439 -8.11 -30.34 5.21
CA LEU A 439 -9.17 -30.04 6.16
C LEU A 439 -10.43 -30.82 5.78
N ARG A 440 -11.20 -31.26 6.77
CA ARG A 440 -12.50 -31.89 6.55
C ARG A 440 -13.54 -30.84 6.13
N GLY A 441 -14.31 -31.13 5.09
CA GLY A 441 -15.36 -30.25 4.59
C GLY A 441 -14.87 -29.22 3.58
N THR A 442 -15.81 -28.41 3.11
CA THR A 442 -15.56 -27.23 2.25
C THR A 442 -15.32 -26.03 3.18
N VAL A 443 -14.05 -25.72 3.42
CA VAL A 443 -13.63 -24.70 4.40
C VAL A 443 -13.21 -23.43 3.65
N PRO A 444 -14.01 -22.35 3.69
CA PRO A 444 -13.67 -21.11 3.01
C PRO A 444 -12.46 -20.40 3.67
N PRO A 445 -11.85 -19.42 2.98
CA PRO A 445 -10.82 -18.59 3.58
C PRO A 445 -11.27 -17.92 4.88
N GLY A 446 -10.47 -18.05 5.94
CA GLY A 446 -10.73 -17.43 7.26
C GLY A 446 -11.26 -18.39 8.32
N GLU A 447 -11.71 -19.59 7.94
CA GLU A 447 -12.28 -20.60 8.86
C GLU A 447 -11.32 -21.77 9.15
N ASP A 448 -10.03 -21.62 8.82
CA ASP A 448 -9.00 -22.66 8.99
C ASP A 448 -8.73 -23.06 10.45
N ALA A 449 -9.03 -22.17 11.40
CA ALA A 449 -8.76 -22.37 12.82
C ALA A 449 -9.72 -23.40 13.44
N ASP A 450 -10.98 -23.37 13.01
CA ASP A 450 -12.05 -24.22 13.56
C ASP A 450 -12.21 -25.54 12.77
N ALA A 451 -11.55 -25.66 11.62
CA ALA A 451 -11.64 -26.82 10.76
C ALA A 451 -10.82 -28.02 11.27
N GLN A 452 -11.42 -29.21 11.24
CA GLN A 452 -10.73 -30.45 11.56
C GLN A 452 -9.64 -30.76 10.53
N VAL A 453 -8.38 -30.84 11.00
CA VAL A 453 -7.23 -31.24 10.17
C VAL A 453 -7.22 -32.75 9.99
N VAL A 454 -7.25 -33.19 8.73
CA VAL A 454 -7.17 -34.59 8.31
C VAL A 454 -5.71 -35.01 8.09
N ALA A 455 -4.92 -34.15 7.44
CA ALA A 455 -3.51 -34.39 7.17
C ALA A 455 -2.72 -33.08 7.08
N THR A 456 -1.42 -33.15 7.36
CA THR A 456 -0.48 -32.04 7.18
C THR A 456 0.73 -32.50 6.39
N GLY A 457 1.33 -31.63 5.59
CA GLY A 457 2.48 -32.00 4.78
C GLY A 457 3.13 -30.85 4.05
N VAL A 458 4.09 -31.20 3.22
CA VAL A 458 4.85 -30.25 2.42
C VAL A 458 4.98 -30.82 1.01
N VAL A 459 4.63 -30.01 0.01
CA VAL A 459 4.89 -30.31 -1.40
C VAL A 459 5.84 -29.27 -1.97
N ARG A 460 6.75 -29.67 -2.84
CA ARG A 460 7.77 -28.80 -3.42
C ARG A 460 7.70 -28.78 -4.93
N LEU A 461 7.94 -27.60 -5.50
CA LEU A 461 8.20 -27.41 -6.92
C LEU A 461 9.68 -27.73 -7.19
N ARG A 462 9.96 -28.77 -7.98
CA ARG A 462 11.35 -29.14 -8.33
C ARG A 462 11.83 -28.33 -9.53
N LEU A 463 13.15 -28.20 -9.71
CA LEU A 463 13.74 -27.44 -10.83
C LEU A 463 13.18 -27.80 -12.22
N PRO A 464 13.03 -29.08 -12.61
CA PRO A 464 12.43 -29.42 -13.91
C PRO A 464 10.96 -29.00 -14.02
N ASP A 465 10.22 -28.97 -12.91
CA ASP A 465 8.83 -28.55 -12.87
C ASP A 465 8.71 -27.02 -12.98
N LEU A 466 9.63 -26.26 -12.39
CA LEU A 466 9.71 -24.81 -12.57
C LEU A 466 9.98 -24.43 -14.03
N VAL A 467 10.91 -25.11 -14.72
CA VAL A 467 11.16 -24.85 -16.14
C VAL A 467 9.90 -25.11 -16.96
N ARG A 468 9.14 -26.17 -16.63
CA ARG A 468 7.85 -26.45 -17.26
C ARG A 468 6.79 -25.40 -16.95
N GLU A 469 6.77 -24.89 -15.73
CA GLU A 469 5.89 -23.81 -15.32
C GLU A 469 6.16 -22.54 -16.14
N LEU A 470 7.42 -22.11 -16.22
CA LEU A 470 7.83 -20.96 -17.04
C LEU A 470 7.46 -21.17 -18.52
N ALA A 471 7.61 -22.39 -19.04
CA ALA A 471 7.19 -22.73 -20.41
C ALA A 471 5.66 -22.82 -20.60
N SER A 472 4.89 -22.91 -19.52
CA SER A 472 3.43 -23.06 -19.55
C SER A 472 2.66 -21.74 -19.61
N PHE A 473 3.35 -20.60 -19.44
CA PHE A 473 2.72 -19.29 -19.51
C PHE A 473 2.03 -19.10 -20.87
N ARG A 474 0.71 -18.90 -20.81
CA ARG A 474 -0.13 -18.57 -21.96
C ARG A 474 -0.90 -17.29 -21.64
N ILE A 475 -0.71 -16.28 -22.48
CA ILE A 475 -1.49 -15.04 -22.42
C ILE A 475 -2.47 -14.99 -23.57
N ARG A 476 -3.69 -14.53 -23.33
CA ARG A 476 -4.68 -14.21 -24.35
C ARG A 476 -4.85 -12.70 -24.37
N ALA A 477 -4.47 -12.08 -25.48
CA ALA A 477 -4.60 -10.65 -25.75
C ALA A 477 -4.94 -10.46 -27.23
N ASP A 478 -5.48 -9.30 -27.59
CA ASP A 478 -5.97 -9.04 -28.95
C ASP A 478 -4.85 -9.02 -29.99
N THR A 479 -3.65 -8.56 -29.59
CA THR A 479 -2.48 -8.52 -30.47
C THR A 479 -1.25 -9.20 -29.88
N PRO A 480 -0.29 -9.64 -30.73
CA PRO A 480 0.99 -10.18 -30.25
C PRO A 480 1.82 -9.19 -29.43
N ARG A 481 1.69 -7.88 -29.71
CA ARG A 481 2.37 -6.83 -28.94
C ARG A 481 1.79 -6.73 -27.53
N ASP A 482 0.47 -6.74 -27.42
CA ASP A 482 -0.21 -6.70 -26.12
C ASP A 482 0.09 -7.96 -25.30
N ARG A 483 0.24 -9.10 -25.97
CA ARG A 483 0.66 -10.36 -25.34
C ARG A 483 2.04 -10.26 -24.69
N LEU A 484 3.02 -9.70 -25.40
CA LEU A 484 4.37 -9.53 -24.90
C LEU A 484 4.41 -8.49 -23.77
N ALA A 485 3.67 -7.38 -23.93
CA ALA A 485 3.56 -6.34 -22.91
C ALA A 485 2.93 -6.88 -21.61
N ALA A 486 1.85 -7.68 -21.71
CA ALA A 486 1.22 -8.32 -20.57
C ALA A 486 2.16 -9.29 -19.84
N LEU A 487 2.96 -10.08 -20.58
CA LEU A 487 3.95 -10.98 -19.99
C LEU A 487 5.04 -10.20 -19.24
N ALA A 488 5.54 -9.14 -19.87
CA ALA A 488 6.56 -8.28 -19.27
C ALA A 488 6.04 -7.62 -18.00
N ARG A 489 4.80 -7.11 -17.99
CA ARG A 489 4.17 -6.52 -16.80
C ARG A 489 3.99 -7.51 -15.66
N PHE A 490 3.54 -8.73 -15.94
CA PHE A 490 3.46 -9.79 -14.93
C PHE A 490 4.85 -10.17 -14.38
N GLY A 491 5.83 -10.31 -15.26
CA GLY A 491 7.22 -10.62 -14.85
C GLY A 491 7.83 -9.50 -14.00
N GLN A 492 7.61 -8.24 -14.36
CA GLN A 492 8.04 -7.07 -13.61
C GLN A 492 7.38 -7.01 -12.24
N PHE A 493 6.06 -7.27 -12.16
CA PHE A 493 5.35 -7.39 -10.89
C PHE A 493 5.96 -8.48 -10.00
N PHE A 494 6.15 -9.69 -10.53
CA PHE A 494 6.67 -10.81 -9.77
C PHE A 494 8.09 -10.54 -9.26
N ALA A 495 8.99 -10.11 -10.14
CA ALA A 495 10.37 -9.77 -9.77
C ALA A 495 10.42 -8.58 -8.79
N GLY A 496 9.53 -7.61 -8.98
CA GLY A 496 9.39 -6.45 -8.12
C GLY A 496 8.99 -6.84 -6.69
N ARG A 497 8.02 -7.75 -6.51
CA ARG A 497 7.60 -8.21 -5.18
C ARG A 497 8.67 -9.05 -4.48
N LEU A 498 9.51 -9.77 -5.22
CA LEU A 498 10.68 -10.42 -4.65
C LEU A 498 11.78 -9.41 -4.26
N TRP A 499 11.98 -8.37 -5.08
CA TRP A 499 12.90 -7.28 -4.73
C TRP A 499 12.54 -6.64 -3.39
N ASP A 500 11.25 -6.39 -3.21
CA ASP A 500 10.66 -5.78 -2.02
C ASP A 500 10.95 -6.56 -0.72
N VAL A 501 11.26 -7.86 -0.80
CA VAL A 501 11.62 -8.70 0.35
C VAL A 501 13.14 -8.84 0.48
N TYR A 502 13.86 -9.17 -0.60
CA TYR A 502 15.26 -9.63 -0.50
C TYR A 502 16.32 -8.58 -0.84
N PHE A 503 15.96 -7.44 -1.44
CA PHE A 503 16.92 -6.48 -1.98
C PHE A 503 16.78 -5.07 -1.38
N GLN A 504 16.21 -5.00 -0.17
CA GLN A 504 15.96 -3.74 0.53
C GLN A 504 17.22 -2.94 0.89
N GLY A 505 18.37 -3.60 1.01
CA GLY A 505 19.65 -2.95 1.28
C GLY A 505 20.13 -2.02 0.15
N ALA A 506 19.58 -2.15 -1.06
CA ALA A 506 19.86 -1.23 -2.17
C ALA A 506 18.86 -0.07 -2.21
N LEU A 507 17.56 -0.37 -2.17
CA LEU A 507 16.45 0.56 -2.09
C LEU A 507 15.33 -0.10 -1.27
N ALA A 508 14.69 0.66 -0.37
CA ALA A 508 13.65 0.14 0.53
C ALA A 508 12.50 -0.59 -0.18
N TRP A 509 12.19 -0.20 -1.43
CA TRP A 509 11.21 -0.85 -2.30
C TRP A 509 11.71 -0.85 -3.74
N SER A 510 11.23 -1.80 -4.53
CA SER A 510 11.55 -1.86 -5.95
C SER A 510 11.04 -0.62 -6.69
N PRO A 511 11.84 -0.03 -7.58
CA PRO A 511 11.42 1.12 -8.37
C PRO A 511 10.57 0.74 -9.59
N VAL A 512 10.30 -0.56 -9.81
CA VAL A 512 9.64 -1.10 -11.01
C VAL A 512 8.46 -2.00 -10.69
#